data_AF-A0A563D7I0-F1
#
_entry.id   AF-A0A563D7I0-F1
#
_cell.length_a   1.000
_cell.length_b   1.000
_cell.length_c   1.000
_cell.angle_alpha   90.00
_cell.angle_beta   90.00
_cell.angle_gamma   90.00
#
_symmetry.space_group_name_H-M   'P 1'
#
loop_
_entity.id
_entity.type
_entity.pdbx_description
1 polymer ?
#
loop_
_entity_poly.entity_id
_entity_poly.type
_entity_poly.pdbx_seq_one_letter_code
_entity_poly.pdbx_strand_id
1 'polypeptide(L)'
;MKKILFMSILTLLLSIMGCNREKQYLKDHKVILCYELNKKELTKEAKDFSNNSILGIEEASNIYKEFLVNKKELDSSKSNLNLSIHPKIIIDSNYVFSFYNMKQMKIAVFGIWINNANTGKITYNKDELWLNERDIKNNSIN
;
A
#
# COMPACT_ATOMS: atom_id res chain seq x y z
N MET A 1 19.34 -35.47 -14.56
CA MET A 1 19.52 -34.25 -15.36
C MET A 1 18.19 -33.62 -15.83
N LYS A 2 17.28 -34.34 -16.50
CA LYS A 2 15.98 -33.78 -16.97
C LYS A 2 15.11 -33.13 -15.88
N LYS A 3 15.04 -33.72 -14.67
CA LYS A 3 14.27 -33.17 -13.54
C LYS A 3 14.85 -31.85 -13.00
N ILE A 4 16.18 -31.71 -12.96
CA ILE A 4 16.86 -30.48 -12.49
C ILE A 4 16.63 -29.35 -13.49
N LEU A 5 16.73 -29.65 -14.79
CA LEU A 5 16.45 -28.68 -15.85
C LEU A 5 14.99 -28.20 -15.79
N PHE A 6 14.04 -29.12 -15.58
CA PHE A 6 12.61 -28.78 -15.45
C PHE A 6 12.32 -27.89 -14.23
N MET A 7 12.89 -28.20 -13.07
CA MET A 7 12.71 -27.37 -11.86
C MET A 7 13.33 -25.98 -12.02
N SER A 8 14.46 -25.87 -12.73
CA SER A 8 15.08 -24.58 -13.05
C SER A 8 14.25 -23.74 -14.01
N ILE A 9 13.66 -24.36 -15.04
CA ILE A 9 12.77 -23.66 -15.99
C ILE A 9 11.49 -23.20 -15.29
N LEU A 10 10.92 -24.05 -14.42
CA LEU A 10 9.72 -23.74 -13.67
C LEU A 10 9.92 -22.56 -12.70
N THR A 11 11.05 -22.53 -11.98
CA THR A 11 11.40 -21.40 -11.10
C THR A 11 11.65 -20.11 -11.88
N LEU A 12 12.26 -20.20 -13.06
CA LEU A 12 12.43 -19.03 -13.93
C LEU A 12 11.08 -18.49 -14.44
N LEU A 13 10.17 -19.37 -14.87
CA LEU A 13 8.82 -18.98 -15.31
C LEU A 13 8.01 -18.33 -14.17
N LEU A 14 8.03 -18.93 -12.97
CA LEU A 14 7.33 -18.39 -11.80
C LEU A 14 7.87 -17.02 -11.37
N SER A 15 9.20 -16.81 -11.46
CA SER A 15 9.81 -15.51 -11.13
C SER A 15 9.48 -14.44 -12.17
N ILE A 16 9.44 -14.78 -13.47
CA ILE A 16 9.00 -13.87 -14.54
C ILE A 16 7.52 -13.49 -14.37
N MET A 17 6.65 -14.45 -14.03
CA MET A 17 5.23 -14.20 -13.81
C MET A 17 5.00 -13.24 -12.64
N GLY A 18 5.73 -13.39 -11.54
CA GLY A 18 5.67 -12.48 -10.39
C GLY A 18 6.12 -11.06 -10.74
N CYS A 19 7.27 -10.91 -11.41
CA CYS A 19 7.78 -9.62 -11.87
C CYS A 19 6.85 -8.94 -12.89
N ASN A 20 6.17 -9.71 -13.74
CA ASN A 20 5.20 -9.17 -14.69
C ASN A 20 3.95 -8.64 -13.99
N ARG A 21 3.46 -9.31 -12.93
CA ARG A 21 2.27 -8.84 -12.19
C ARG A 21 2.51 -7.48 -11.55
N GLU A 22 3.65 -7.30 -10.88
CA GLU A 22 4.02 -6.03 -10.26
C GLU A 22 4.14 -4.90 -11.29
N LYS A 23 4.89 -5.13 -12.38
CA LYS A 23 5.03 -4.14 -13.46
C LYS A 23 3.70 -3.81 -14.14
N GLN A 24 2.88 -4.80 -14.39
CA GLN A 24 1.58 -4.60 -15.02
C GLN A 24 0.66 -3.79 -14.09
N TYR A 25 0.64 -4.12 -12.80
CA TYR A 25 -0.13 -3.36 -11.81
C TYR A 25 0.28 -1.90 -11.76
N LEU A 26 1.59 -1.62 -11.76
CA LEU A 26 2.10 -0.25 -11.78
C LEU A 26 1.77 0.50 -13.08
N LYS A 27 1.55 -0.20 -14.21
CA LYS A 27 1.05 0.43 -15.45
C LYS A 27 -0.44 0.71 -15.39
N ASP A 28 -1.20 -0.17 -14.77
CA ASP A 28 -2.67 -0.13 -14.77
C ASP A 28 -3.23 0.76 -13.65
N HIS A 29 -2.44 1.01 -12.60
CA HIS A 29 -2.85 1.78 -11.43
C HIS A 29 -1.88 2.92 -11.13
N LYS A 30 -2.43 4.05 -10.69
CA LYS A 30 -1.62 5.15 -10.15
C LYS A 30 -1.27 4.82 -8.71
N VAL A 31 0.00 4.49 -8.45
CA VAL A 31 0.49 4.18 -7.11
C VAL A 31 1.40 5.29 -6.62
N ILE A 32 1.05 5.91 -5.50
CA ILE A 32 1.85 6.96 -4.86
C ILE A 32 2.35 6.44 -3.51
N LEU A 33 3.64 6.59 -3.26
CA LEU A 33 4.22 6.29 -1.97
C LEU A 33 3.88 7.40 -0.97
N CYS A 34 3.29 7.09 0.18
CA CYS A 34 2.98 8.12 1.18
C CYS A 34 4.25 8.59 1.90
N TYR A 35 5.08 7.65 2.35
CA TYR A 35 6.30 7.91 3.10
C TYR A 35 7.45 7.09 2.53
N GLU A 36 8.60 7.70 2.37
CA GLU A 36 9.83 6.94 2.07
C GLU A 36 10.34 6.22 3.32
N LEU A 37 11.06 5.12 3.09
CA LEU A 37 11.76 4.45 4.17
C LEU A 37 12.68 5.42 4.93
N ASN A 38 12.58 5.41 6.25
CA ASN A 38 13.32 6.27 7.18
C ASN A 38 12.97 7.77 7.13
N LYS A 39 11.95 8.18 6.37
CA LYS A 39 11.42 9.54 6.41
C LYS A 39 10.11 9.57 7.19
N LYS A 40 9.94 10.60 8.01
CA LYS A 40 8.68 10.87 8.73
C LYS A 40 7.75 11.82 7.96
N GLU A 41 8.26 12.42 6.88
CA GLU A 41 7.51 13.35 6.06
C GLU A 41 6.86 12.64 4.88
N LEU A 42 5.68 13.13 4.52
CA LEU A 42 5.01 12.72 3.30
C LEU A 42 5.87 13.06 2.07
N THR A 43 5.84 12.18 1.07
CA THR A 43 6.36 12.49 -0.27
C THR A 43 5.61 13.70 -0.85
N LYS A 44 6.22 14.36 -1.83
CA LYS A 44 5.59 15.51 -2.48
C LYS A 44 4.29 15.09 -3.17
N GLU A 45 4.30 13.97 -3.89
CA GLU A 45 3.10 13.49 -4.59
C GLU A 45 1.96 13.13 -3.63
N ALA A 46 2.27 12.57 -2.45
CA ALA A 46 1.26 12.26 -1.46
C ALA A 46 0.68 13.53 -0.80
N LYS A 47 1.52 14.55 -0.54
CA LYS A 47 1.05 15.87 -0.08
C LYS A 47 0.12 16.51 -1.10
N ASP A 48 0.54 16.54 -2.37
CA ASP A 48 -0.23 17.12 -3.46
C ASP A 48 -1.56 16.38 -3.64
N PHE A 49 -1.55 15.05 -3.58
CA PHE A 49 -2.76 14.25 -3.63
C PHE A 49 -3.71 14.55 -2.45
N SER A 50 -3.18 14.57 -1.23
CA SER A 50 -3.97 14.86 -0.02
C SER A 50 -4.62 16.25 -0.08
N ASN A 51 -3.88 17.26 -0.53
CA ASN A 51 -4.36 18.65 -0.60
C ASN A 51 -5.45 18.86 -1.66
N ASN A 52 -5.51 18.01 -2.68
CA ASN A 52 -6.50 18.10 -3.77
C ASN A 52 -7.68 17.13 -3.59
N SER A 53 -7.71 16.38 -2.50
CA SER A 53 -8.73 15.36 -2.24
C SER A 53 -9.80 15.82 -1.27
N ILE A 54 -10.98 15.18 -1.33
CA ILE A 54 -12.09 15.50 -0.41
C ILE A 54 -11.71 15.13 1.04
N LEU A 55 -11.01 14.01 1.21
CA LEU A 55 -10.52 13.55 2.50
C LEU A 55 -8.99 13.57 2.49
N GLY A 56 -8.38 14.32 3.40
CA GLY A 56 -6.95 14.29 3.60
C GLY A 56 -6.48 13.00 4.27
N ILE A 57 -5.15 12.85 4.36
CA ILE A 57 -4.50 11.70 5.00
C ILE A 57 -4.86 11.58 6.48
N GLU A 58 -5.02 12.71 7.18
CA GLU A 58 -5.38 12.72 8.60
C GLU A 58 -6.81 12.22 8.83
N GLU A 59 -7.76 12.70 8.04
CA GLU A 59 -9.16 12.26 8.10
C GLU A 59 -9.27 10.76 7.79
N ALA A 60 -8.58 10.28 6.74
CA ALA A 60 -8.54 8.86 6.43
C ALA A 60 -7.92 8.04 7.56
N SER A 61 -6.88 8.56 8.21
CA SER A 61 -6.24 7.91 9.36
C SER A 61 -7.20 7.80 10.55
N ASN A 62 -8.05 8.81 10.77
CA ASN A 62 -9.07 8.78 11.82
C ASN A 62 -10.17 7.76 11.51
N ILE A 63 -10.69 7.74 10.28
CA ILE A 63 -11.66 6.72 9.82
C ILE A 63 -11.09 5.31 10.04
N TYR A 64 -9.81 5.09 9.73
CA TYR A 64 -9.16 3.80 9.93
C TYR A 64 -9.05 3.43 11.43
N LYS A 65 -8.70 4.37 12.30
CA LYS A 65 -8.64 4.13 13.76
C LYS A 65 -10.02 3.75 14.31
N GLU A 66 -11.07 4.49 13.93
CA GLU A 66 -12.45 4.18 14.32
C GLU A 66 -12.86 2.78 13.87
N PHE A 67 -12.48 2.39 12.64
CA PHE A 67 -12.70 1.04 12.14
C PHE A 67 -12.04 -0.03 13.03
N LEU A 68 -10.77 0.16 13.41
CA LEU A 68 -10.06 -0.79 14.26
C LEU A 68 -10.68 -0.90 15.66
N VAL A 69 -11.10 0.22 16.26
CA VAL A 69 -11.81 0.23 17.54
C VAL A 69 -13.13 -0.53 17.44
N ASN A 70 -13.93 -0.26 16.40
CA ASN A 70 -15.21 -0.93 16.18
C ASN A 70 -15.05 -2.44 15.95
N LYS A 71 -13.94 -2.87 15.35
CA LYS A 71 -13.59 -4.28 15.17
C LYS A 71 -13.02 -4.94 16.43
N LYS A 72 -12.81 -4.19 17.51
CA LYS A 72 -12.07 -4.61 18.72
C LYS A 72 -10.64 -5.07 18.41
N GLU A 73 -10.11 -4.66 17.27
CA GLU A 73 -8.71 -4.88 16.88
C GLU A 73 -7.78 -3.83 17.50
N LEU A 74 -8.36 -2.72 17.98
CA LEU A 74 -7.72 -1.75 18.86
C LEU A 74 -8.52 -1.65 20.16
N ASP A 75 -7.85 -1.87 21.29
CA ASP A 75 -8.45 -1.70 22.62
C ASP A 75 -8.70 -0.20 22.86
N SER A 76 -9.95 0.21 23.13
CA SER A 76 -10.32 1.61 23.32
C SER A 76 -9.60 2.25 24.52
N SER A 77 -9.18 1.45 25.50
CA SER A 77 -8.35 1.90 26.63
C SER A 77 -6.87 2.14 26.24
N LYS A 78 -6.43 1.51 25.14
CA LYS A 78 -5.14 1.73 24.46
C LYS A 78 -5.27 2.65 23.26
N SER A 79 -6.43 3.28 23.02
CA SER A 79 -6.59 4.33 22.00
C SER A 79 -5.70 5.55 22.27
N ASN A 80 -5.21 5.68 23.50
CA ASN A 80 -4.12 6.58 23.91
C ASN A 80 -2.73 6.17 23.40
N LEU A 81 -2.58 5.03 22.72
CA LEU A 81 -1.43 4.85 21.84
C LEU A 81 -1.59 5.88 20.72
N ASN A 82 -0.80 6.95 20.83
CA ASN A 82 -0.30 7.79 19.74
C ASN A 82 0.45 6.96 18.67
N LEU A 83 -0.12 5.83 18.24
CA LEU A 83 0.34 5.11 17.09
C LEU A 83 -0.11 5.96 15.90
N SER A 84 0.86 6.64 15.30
CA SER A 84 0.69 7.36 14.05
C SER A 84 0.38 6.34 12.95
N ILE A 85 -0.89 5.94 12.86
CA ILE A 85 -1.35 5.01 11.83
C ILE A 85 -1.66 5.83 10.60
N HIS A 86 -0.85 5.62 9.57
CA HIS A 86 -0.95 6.32 8.31
C HIS A 86 -1.00 5.33 7.14
N PRO A 87 -1.64 5.71 6.03
CA PRO A 87 -1.58 4.92 4.81
C PRO A 87 -0.13 4.80 4.34
N LYS A 88 0.22 3.65 3.78
CA LYS A 88 1.57 3.41 3.24
C LYS A 88 1.69 3.87 1.81
N ILE A 89 0.63 3.66 1.05
CA ILE A 89 0.52 4.06 -0.35
C ILE A 89 -0.89 4.61 -0.60
N ILE A 90 -1.00 5.38 -1.67
CA ILE A 90 -2.26 5.72 -2.32
C ILE A 90 -2.31 4.91 -3.61
N ILE A 91 -3.45 4.28 -3.86
CA ILE A 91 -3.71 3.57 -5.11
C ILE A 91 -4.97 4.17 -5.74
N ASP A 92 -4.79 4.74 -6.92
CA ASP A 92 -5.78 5.51 -7.68
C ASP A 92 -6.37 6.66 -6.84
N SER A 93 -7.48 6.41 -6.16
CA SER A 93 -8.15 7.37 -5.28
C SER A 93 -8.40 6.83 -3.87
N ASN A 94 -7.60 5.86 -3.44
CA ASN A 94 -7.77 5.20 -2.15
C ASN A 94 -6.51 5.32 -1.31
N TYR A 95 -6.68 5.71 -0.05
CA TYR A 95 -5.64 5.56 0.96
C TYR A 95 -5.56 4.10 1.41
N VAL A 96 -4.38 3.50 1.31
CA VAL A 96 -4.19 2.08 1.58
C VAL A 96 -3.41 1.90 2.89
N PHE A 97 -4.12 1.37 3.88
CA PHE A 97 -3.58 0.98 5.18
C PHE A 97 -3.18 -0.49 5.10
N SER A 98 -1.90 -0.70 4.80
CA SER A 98 -1.33 -2.01 4.54
C SER A 98 0.01 -2.21 5.24
N PHE A 99 0.51 -3.44 5.17
CA PHE A 99 1.78 -3.82 5.77
C PHE A 99 2.96 -3.39 4.90
N TYR A 100 4.01 -2.89 5.56
CA TYR A 100 5.31 -2.62 4.95
C TYR A 100 6.34 -3.64 5.43
N ASN A 101 6.86 -4.46 4.52
CA ASN A 101 7.92 -5.39 4.81
C ASN A 101 9.29 -4.70 4.69
N MET A 102 9.82 -4.24 5.82
CA MET A 102 11.12 -3.57 5.88
C MET A 102 12.30 -4.43 5.39
N LYS A 103 12.25 -5.76 5.52
CA LYS A 103 13.35 -6.63 5.08
C LYS A 103 13.40 -6.74 3.56
N GLN A 104 12.25 -6.75 2.91
CA GLN A 104 12.13 -6.91 1.45
C GLN A 104 11.94 -5.59 0.72
N MET A 105 11.76 -4.48 1.45
CA MET A 105 11.39 -3.17 0.93
C MET A 105 10.12 -3.23 0.06
N LYS A 106 9.13 -4.00 0.52
CA LYS A 106 7.89 -4.22 -0.21
C LYS A 106 6.67 -3.76 0.58
N ILE A 107 5.70 -3.21 -0.13
CA ILE A 107 4.43 -2.71 0.41
C ILE A 107 3.31 -3.62 -0.09
N ALA A 108 2.48 -4.09 0.83
CA ALA A 108 1.30 -4.87 0.46
C ALA A 108 0.25 -3.97 -0.21
N VAL A 109 -0.37 -4.48 -1.27
CA VAL A 109 -1.54 -3.86 -1.93
C VAL A 109 -2.82 -4.22 -1.19
N PHE A 110 -2.87 -5.43 -0.62
CA PHE A 110 -3.97 -5.88 0.23
C PHE A 110 -3.97 -5.19 1.59
N GLY A 111 -5.15 -5.11 2.20
CA GLY A 111 -5.38 -4.40 3.44
C GLY A 111 -6.65 -3.57 3.38
N ILE A 112 -6.70 -2.52 4.20
CA ILE A 112 -7.87 -1.66 4.30
C ILE A 112 -7.69 -0.45 3.41
N TRP A 113 -8.66 -0.25 2.52
CA TRP A 113 -8.68 0.84 1.56
C TRP A 113 -9.78 1.80 1.95
N ILE A 114 -9.43 3.09 2.05
CA ILE A 114 -10.37 4.17 2.34
C ILE A 114 -10.47 5.03 1.09
N ASN A 115 -11.65 5.04 0.48
CA ASN A 115 -11.89 5.82 -0.73
C ASN A 115 -11.91 7.31 -0.40
N ASN A 116 -10.93 8.06 -0.92
CA ASN A 116 -10.84 9.50 -0.69
C ASN A 116 -11.59 10.33 -1.72
N ALA A 117 -11.85 9.76 -2.91
CA ALA A 117 -12.39 10.54 -4.02
C ALA A 117 -13.82 10.99 -3.77
N ASN A 118 -14.63 10.25 -3.01
CA ASN A 118 -16.06 10.56 -2.92
C ASN A 118 -16.76 10.30 -1.57
N THR A 119 -16.25 9.44 -0.67
CA THR A 119 -17.14 8.88 0.38
C THR A 119 -16.54 8.51 1.74
N GLY A 120 -15.22 8.32 1.88
CA GLY A 120 -14.64 7.73 3.11
C GLY A 120 -15.00 6.24 3.29
N LYS A 121 -15.59 5.61 2.26
CA LYS A 121 -16.01 4.22 2.30
C LYS A 121 -14.80 3.31 2.51
N ILE A 122 -14.91 2.45 3.50
CA ILE A 122 -13.93 1.40 3.79
C ILE A 122 -14.21 0.19 2.89
N THR A 123 -13.16 -0.31 2.25
CA THR A 123 -13.15 -1.57 1.52
C THR A 123 -11.96 -2.42 1.94
N TYR A 124 -12.05 -3.73 1.73
CA TYR A 124 -10.97 -4.65 2.02
C TYR A 124 -10.48 -5.27 0.72
N ASN A 125 -9.23 -4.98 0.35
CA ASN A 125 -8.59 -5.60 -0.79
C ASN A 125 -7.85 -6.86 -0.31
N LYS A 126 -8.07 -7.98 -1.01
CA LYS A 126 -7.48 -9.31 -0.72
C LYS A 126 -6.43 -9.74 -1.76
N ASP A 127 -6.10 -8.88 -2.70
CA ASP A 127 -5.15 -9.18 -3.76
C ASP A 127 -3.75 -9.27 -3.17
N GLU A 128 -3.24 -10.48 -3.04
CA GLU A 128 -1.91 -10.79 -2.49
C GLU A 128 -0.79 -10.36 -3.46
N LEU A 129 -0.65 -9.05 -3.62
CA LEU A 129 0.38 -8.39 -4.40
C LEU A 129 1.24 -7.52 -3.49
N TRP A 130 2.54 -7.54 -3.75
CA TRP A 130 3.54 -6.77 -3.03
C TRP A 130 4.34 -5.95 -4.03
N LEU A 131 4.41 -4.64 -3.80
CA LEU A 131 5.12 -3.69 -4.66
C LEU A 131 6.45 -3.29 -4.00
N ASN A 132 7.53 -3.27 -4.75
CA ASN A 132 8.82 -2.76 -4.32
C ASN A 132 8.76 -1.23 -4.21
N GLU A 133 9.22 -0.67 -3.10
CA GLU A 133 9.24 0.79 -2.90
C GLU A 133 9.99 1.50 -4.04
N ARG A 134 11.09 0.90 -4.52
CA ARG A 134 11.90 1.48 -5.61
C ARG A 134 11.12 1.53 -6.92
N ASP A 135 10.35 0.50 -7.22
CA ASP A 135 9.59 0.42 -8.46
C ASP A 135 8.40 1.41 -8.44
N ILE A 136 7.79 1.64 -7.28
CA ILE A 136 6.80 2.71 -7.09
C ILE A 136 7.44 4.08 -7.38
N LYS A 137 8.58 4.39 -6.76
CA LYS A 137 9.27 5.69 -6.96
C LYS A 137 9.63 5.94 -8.42
N ASN A 138 10.15 4.92 -9.11
CA ASN A 138 10.53 5.04 -10.50
C ASN A 138 9.33 5.23 -11.44
N ASN A 139 8.17 4.71 -11.06
CA ASN A 139 6.94 4.85 -11.84
C ASN A 139 6.32 6.25 -11.72
N SER A 140 6.50 6.95 -10.59
CA SER A 140 6.00 8.31 -10.39
C SER A 140 6.71 9.40 -11.22
N ILE A 141 7.83 9.07 -11.89
CA ILE A 141 8.70 10.02 -12.60
C ILE A 141 8.39 10.10 -14.11
N ASN A 142 7.48 9.27 -14.64
CA ASN A 142 6.99 9.33 -16.02
C ASN A 142 5.62 9.99 -16.12
#